data_AF-B3RJB2-F1
#
_entry.id   AF-B3RJB2-F1
#
_cell.length_a   1.000
_cell.length_b   1.000
_cell.length_c   1.000
_cell.angle_alpha   90.00
_cell.angle_beta   90.00
_cell.angle_gamma   90.00
#
_symmetry.space_group_name_H-M   'P 1'
#
loop_
_entity.id
_entity.type
_entity.pdbx_description
1 polymer ?
#
loop_
_entity_poly.entity_id
_entity_poly.type
_entity_poly.pdbx_seq_one_letter_code
_entity_poly.pdbx_strand_id
1 'polypeptide(L)'
;MEELANEQQRLQDSKNRIRDMAHRDEYRVADLERKVSELSDLIGVSEREKERDQITIRRLKEKVLQLNVENTSLTETSTKVSQQLETKALKQTNVIKPHHSAITSILPSIGLIINLDNLLGNLLCVDEEVEDPQLAYQLCKRELAQVKEDFEKFKSQTQLHAKSRSQDLNIKEYRSLQRQVVELNNKLISERSWFEGKEKEYKESINYFKVEIKDMQGKFDNDINKIKSESLAKLDEARKQMQRQRERTIELLADKEAEFSGEVTEDAVNRLLSMPATATVSSRDGILLHYQQEQAKVEIELTSLRKSKFELEEEMRDLAKREQTHLDLCKALKEEIRKLERDKSRETANLEYLKNIVLHYMEADNPISKLQIVKAIATILQFSPKESWQLNNR
;
A
#
# COMPACT_ATOMS: atom_id res chain seq x y z
N MET A 1 -14.89 -80.76 11.04
CA MET A 1 -13.71 -80.35 10.24
C MET A 1 -14.03 -79.14 9.37
N GLU A 2 -15.13 -79.16 8.62
CA GLU A 2 -15.53 -78.06 7.72
C GLU A 2 -15.98 -76.77 8.44
N GLU A 3 -16.71 -76.88 9.57
CA GLU A 3 -17.09 -75.73 10.39
C GLU A 3 -15.89 -75.00 11.00
N LEU A 4 -14.89 -75.75 11.48
CA LEU A 4 -13.65 -75.21 12.03
C LEU A 4 -12.85 -74.45 10.94
N ALA A 5 -12.82 -74.96 9.71
CA ALA A 5 -12.15 -74.30 8.59
C ALA A 5 -12.86 -73.00 8.18
N ASN A 6 -14.20 -73.00 8.17
CA ASN A 6 -15.00 -71.82 7.84
C ASN A 6 -14.87 -70.73 8.92
N GLU A 7 -14.83 -71.11 10.20
CA GLU A 7 -14.59 -70.18 11.30
C GLU A 7 -13.16 -69.61 11.28
N GLN A 8 -12.16 -70.44 10.98
CA GLN A 8 -10.78 -69.97 10.76
C GLN A 8 -10.68 -68.98 9.61
N GLN A 9 -11.40 -69.20 8.51
CA GLN A 9 -11.44 -68.29 7.37
C GLN A 9 -12.10 -66.95 7.73
N ARG A 10 -13.23 -66.96 8.45
CA ARG A 10 -13.88 -65.73 8.95
C ARG A 10 -12.98 -64.92 9.88
N LEU A 11 -12.24 -65.59 10.76
CA LEU A 11 -11.26 -64.95 11.63
C LEU A 11 -10.10 -64.34 10.83
N GLN A 12 -9.64 -65.02 9.78
CA GLN A 12 -8.58 -64.51 8.91
C GLN A 12 -9.05 -63.29 8.11
N ASP A 13 -10.28 -63.31 7.59
CA ASP A 13 -10.87 -62.17 6.89
C ASP A 13 -11.06 -60.97 7.82
N SER A 14 -11.52 -61.20 9.06
CA SER A 14 -11.62 -60.15 10.08
C SER A 14 -10.24 -59.56 10.41
N LYS A 15 -9.22 -60.40 10.60
CA LYS A 15 -7.84 -59.96 10.84
C LYS A 15 -7.27 -59.14 9.68
N ASN A 16 -7.51 -59.57 8.43
CA ASN A 16 -7.04 -58.84 7.25
C ASN A 16 -7.73 -57.48 7.13
N ARG A 17 -9.05 -57.40 7.38
CA ARG A 17 -9.79 -56.11 7.40
C ARG A 17 -9.25 -55.15 8.45
N ILE A 18 -8.94 -55.64 9.66
CA ILE A 18 -8.34 -54.83 10.73
C ILE A 18 -6.95 -54.34 10.31
N ARG A 19 -6.14 -55.19 9.70
CA ARG A 19 -4.81 -54.82 9.19
C ARG A 19 -4.90 -53.74 8.11
N ASP A 20 -5.80 -53.89 7.15
CA ASP A 20 -5.99 -52.89 6.08
C ASP A 20 -6.49 -51.55 6.62
N MET A 21 -7.36 -51.58 7.63
CA MET A 21 -7.83 -50.37 8.32
C MET A 21 -6.68 -49.69 9.08
N ALA A 22 -5.87 -50.46 9.81
CA ALA A 22 -4.70 -49.95 10.51
C ALA A 22 -3.67 -49.31 9.55
N HIS A 23 -3.39 -49.93 8.40
CA HIS A 23 -2.51 -49.34 7.39
C HIS A 23 -3.04 -48.03 6.80
N ARG A 24 -4.35 -47.93 6.57
CA ARG A 24 -4.96 -46.67 6.10
C ARG A 24 -4.87 -45.58 7.16
N ASP A 25 -5.09 -45.92 8.42
CA ASP A 25 -4.97 -44.97 9.52
C ASP A 25 -3.52 -44.55 9.75
N GLU A 26 -2.56 -45.47 9.70
CA GLU A 26 -1.13 -45.17 9.80
C GLU A 26 -0.66 -44.26 8.67
N TYR A 27 -1.09 -44.50 7.43
CA TYR A 27 -0.81 -43.62 6.30
C TYR A 27 -1.41 -42.22 6.49
N ARG A 28 -2.66 -42.15 6.99
CA ARG A 28 -3.33 -40.87 7.26
C ARG A 28 -2.63 -40.11 8.39
N VAL A 29 -2.22 -40.79 9.45
CA VAL A 29 -1.45 -40.19 10.55
C VAL A 29 -0.11 -39.67 10.04
N ALA A 30 0.63 -40.45 9.25
CA ALA A 30 1.90 -40.01 8.69
C ALA A 30 1.77 -38.78 7.77
N ASP A 31 0.72 -38.71 6.94
CA ASP A 31 0.48 -37.51 6.10
C ASP A 31 0.08 -36.28 6.94
N LEU A 32 -0.69 -36.48 8.02
CA LEU A 32 -1.01 -35.42 8.96
C LEU A 32 0.22 -34.93 9.72
N GLU A 33 1.07 -35.84 10.21
CA GLU A 33 2.33 -35.51 10.88
C GLU A 33 3.28 -34.74 9.95
N ARG A 34 3.37 -35.14 8.67
CA ARG A 34 4.13 -34.39 7.66
C ARG A 34 3.59 -32.98 7.48
N LYS A 35 2.28 -32.81 7.30
CA LYS A 35 1.65 -31.48 7.18
C LYS A 35 1.84 -30.63 8.42
N VAL A 36 1.75 -31.22 9.62
CA VAL A 36 2.02 -30.53 10.89
C VAL A 36 3.48 -30.09 10.97
N SER A 37 4.43 -30.91 10.53
CA SER A 37 5.84 -30.53 10.46
C SER A 37 6.06 -29.37 9.49
N GLU A 38 5.49 -29.42 8.28
CA GLU A 38 5.58 -28.34 7.28
C GLU A 38 5.00 -27.03 7.80
N LEU A 39 3.83 -27.08 8.48
CA LEU A 39 3.23 -25.91 9.11
C LEU A 39 4.08 -25.38 10.26
N SER A 40 4.68 -26.26 11.08
CA SER A 40 5.56 -25.88 12.18
C SER A 40 6.82 -25.18 11.67
N ASP A 41 7.41 -25.69 10.59
CA ASP A 41 8.57 -25.07 9.94
C ASP A 41 8.21 -23.71 9.34
N LEU A 42 7.06 -23.59 8.66
CA LEU A 42 6.60 -22.33 8.08
C LEU A 42 6.34 -21.27 9.17
N ILE A 43 5.69 -21.66 10.27
CA ILE A 43 5.47 -20.80 11.44
C ILE A 43 6.82 -20.37 12.01
N GLY A 44 7.77 -21.29 12.18
CA GLY A 44 9.11 -20.99 12.68
C GLY A 44 9.94 -20.08 11.76
N VAL A 45 9.74 -20.13 10.44
CA VAL A 45 10.33 -19.17 9.49
C VAL A 45 9.67 -17.80 9.65
N SER A 46 8.33 -17.75 9.67
CA SER A 46 7.57 -16.50 9.81
C SER A 46 7.87 -15.78 11.13
N GLU A 47 8.01 -16.51 12.23
CA GLU A 47 8.36 -15.95 13.54
C GLU A 47 9.77 -15.35 13.55
N ARG A 48 10.75 -16.04 12.95
CA ARG A 48 12.13 -15.53 12.80
C ARG A 48 12.18 -14.27 11.93
N GLU A 49 11.40 -14.22 10.86
CA GLU A 49 11.31 -13.03 10.00
C GLU A 49 10.69 -11.85 10.76
N LYS A 50 9.60 -12.09 11.49
CA LYS A 50 8.97 -11.10 12.38
C LYS A 50 9.94 -10.57 13.44
N GLU A 51 10.79 -11.41 14.02
CA GLU A 51 11.81 -10.98 14.98
C GLU A 51 12.86 -10.07 14.32
N ARG A 52 13.33 -10.41 13.11
CA ARG A 52 14.24 -9.55 12.34
C ARG A 52 13.60 -8.20 12.01
N ASP A 53 12.33 -8.18 11.63
CA ASP A 53 11.59 -6.95 11.37
C ASP A 53 11.46 -6.11 12.65
N GLN A 54 11.15 -6.73 13.79
CA GLN A 54 11.09 -6.03 15.07
C GLN A 54 12.43 -5.40 15.47
N ILE A 55 13.55 -6.10 15.21
CA ILE A 55 14.90 -5.56 15.44
C ILE A 55 15.15 -4.36 14.51
N THR A 56 14.79 -4.47 13.25
CA THR A 56 14.96 -3.40 12.24
C THR A 56 14.11 -2.18 12.59
N ILE A 57 12.86 -2.38 12.96
CA ILE A 57 11.95 -1.31 13.43
C ILE A 57 12.53 -0.62 14.67
N ARG A 58 13.11 -1.37 15.63
CA ARG A 58 13.78 -0.78 16.80
C ARG A 58 14.95 0.12 16.39
N ARG A 59 15.82 -0.35 15.48
CA ARG A 59 16.95 0.46 14.97
C ARG A 59 16.50 1.71 14.23
N LEU A 60 15.47 1.58 13.39
CA LEU A 60 14.90 2.73 12.67
C LEU A 60 14.29 3.75 13.63
N LYS A 61 13.56 3.29 14.66
CA LYS A 61 13.02 4.17 15.72
C LYS A 61 14.14 4.91 16.46
N GLU A 62 15.22 4.22 16.80
CA GLU A 62 16.39 4.84 17.45
C GLU A 62 17.05 5.87 16.55
N LYS A 63 17.21 5.58 15.24
CA LYS A 63 17.80 6.52 14.29
C LYS A 63 16.91 7.76 14.07
N VAL A 64 15.60 7.58 14.00
CA VAL A 64 14.64 8.71 13.93
C VAL A 64 14.74 9.57 15.18
N LEU A 65 14.86 8.95 16.36
CA LEU A 65 15.02 9.68 17.62
C LEU A 65 16.32 10.47 17.66
N GLN A 66 17.44 9.88 17.21
CA GLN A 66 18.72 10.59 17.06
C GLN A 66 18.62 11.77 16.09
N LEU A 67 18.01 11.59 14.92
CA LEU A 67 17.82 12.67 13.95
C LEU A 67 16.90 13.77 14.48
N ASN A 68 15.91 13.44 15.31
CA ASN A 68 15.04 14.43 15.94
C ASN A 68 15.80 15.26 16.98
N VAL A 69 16.70 14.64 17.75
CA VAL A 69 17.61 15.35 18.66
C VAL A 69 18.58 16.24 17.89
N GLU A 70 19.12 15.76 16.77
CA GLU A 70 20.00 16.55 15.90
C GLU A 70 19.26 17.77 15.31
N ASN A 71 18.07 17.58 14.75
CA ASN A 71 17.26 18.67 14.20
C ASN A 71 16.80 19.69 15.26
N THR A 72 16.47 19.25 16.47
CA THR A 72 16.17 20.16 17.59
C THR A 72 17.40 20.97 17.98
N SER A 73 18.58 20.33 18.07
CA SER A 73 19.83 21.07 18.32
C SER A 73 20.19 22.05 17.19
N LEU A 74 19.97 21.67 15.93
CA LEU A 74 20.21 22.53 14.76
C LEU A 74 19.24 23.73 14.71
N THR A 75 17.97 23.52 15.04
CA THR A 75 17.00 24.63 15.13
C THR A 75 17.30 25.57 16.30
N GLU A 76 17.75 25.07 17.45
CA GLU A 76 18.22 25.89 18.57
C GLU A 76 19.49 26.70 18.22
N THR A 77 20.43 26.11 17.46
CA THR A 77 21.61 26.87 16.99
C THR A 77 21.24 27.90 15.92
N SER A 78 20.35 27.56 14.99
CA SER A 78 19.85 28.48 13.95
C SER A 78 19.11 29.69 14.56
N THR A 79 18.27 29.46 15.57
CA THR A 79 17.59 30.54 16.30
C THR A 79 18.57 31.42 17.08
N LYS A 80 19.58 30.84 17.74
CA LYS A 80 20.65 31.61 18.41
C LYS A 80 21.47 32.45 17.41
N VAL A 81 21.80 31.91 16.23
CA VAL A 81 22.52 32.63 15.17
C VAL A 81 21.66 33.76 14.59
N SER A 82 20.35 33.53 14.42
CA SER A 82 19.40 34.54 13.94
C SER A 82 19.28 35.70 14.92
N GLN A 83 19.17 35.41 16.22
CA GLN A 83 19.17 36.43 17.29
C GLN A 83 20.50 37.20 17.38
N GLN A 84 21.64 36.55 17.12
CA GLN A 84 22.95 37.22 17.08
C GLN A 84 23.12 38.13 15.85
N LEU A 85 22.51 37.78 14.71
CA LEU A 85 22.52 38.62 13.50
C LEU A 85 21.61 39.85 13.66
N GLU A 86 20.43 39.70 14.26
CA GLU A 86 19.53 40.83 14.58
C GLU A 86 20.18 41.83 15.56
N THR A 87 20.87 41.35 16.60
CA THR A 87 21.57 42.23 17.55
C THR A 87 22.77 42.95 16.95
N LYS A 88 23.47 42.34 15.97
CA LYS A 88 24.53 43.03 15.19
C LYS A 88 23.96 44.06 14.22
N ALA A 89 22.84 43.77 13.56
CA ALA A 89 22.15 44.72 12.66
C ALA A 89 21.61 45.95 13.41
N LEU A 90 21.08 45.79 14.64
CA LEU A 90 20.67 46.91 15.50
C LEU A 90 21.87 47.77 15.97
N LYS A 91 23.03 47.16 16.20
CA LYS A 91 24.25 47.92 16.56
C LYS A 91 24.82 48.69 15.38
N GLN A 92 24.75 48.16 14.15
CA GLN A 92 25.21 48.85 12.94
C GLN A 92 24.29 50.01 12.52
N THR A 93 22.97 49.87 12.67
CA THR A 93 22.02 50.96 12.39
C THR A 93 22.14 52.14 13.36
N ASN A 94 22.55 51.91 14.61
CA ASN A 94 22.83 52.98 15.56
C ASN A 94 24.15 53.73 15.30
N VAL A 95 25.09 53.15 14.54
CA VAL A 95 26.34 53.81 14.12
C VAL A 95 26.16 54.63 12.84
N ILE A 96 25.22 54.26 11.95
CA ILE A 96 25.00 54.93 10.66
C ILE A 96 24.13 56.20 10.78
N LYS A 97 23.20 56.25 11.75
CA LYS A 97 22.34 57.43 12.01
C LYS A 97 23.11 58.76 12.24
N PRO A 98 24.17 58.83 13.05
CA PRO A 98 24.92 60.09 13.26
C PRO A 98 25.76 60.53 12.05
N HIS A 99 26.23 59.58 11.22
CA HIS A 99 26.99 59.91 10.02
C HIS A 99 26.11 60.44 8.88
N HIS A 100 24.87 59.95 8.75
CA HIS A 100 23.93 60.46 7.76
C HIS A 100 23.47 61.90 8.10
N SER A 101 23.29 62.24 9.37
CA SER A 101 23.00 63.62 9.79
C SER A 101 24.19 64.57 9.61
N ALA A 102 25.42 64.08 9.77
CA ALA A 102 26.63 64.88 9.53
C ALA A 102 26.82 65.19 8.03
N ILE A 103 26.60 64.19 7.16
CA ILE A 103 26.72 64.36 5.70
C ILE A 103 25.63 65.29 5.13
N THR A 104 24.40 65.25 5.67
CA THR A 104 23.32 66.17 5.26
C THR A 104 23.57 67.61 5.72
N SER A 105 24.34 67.85 6.79
CA SER A 105 24.68 69.21 7.27
C SER A 105 25.82 69.89 6.50
N ILE A 106 26.65 69.13 5.77
CA ILE A 106 27.83 69.64 5.04
C ILE A 106 27.50 69.95 3.57
N LEU A 107 26.36 69.47 3.06
CA LEU A 107 25.92 69.66 1.69
C LEU A 107 25.65 71.13 1.27
N PRO A 108 25.23 72.06 2.17
CA PRO A 108 25.12 73.48 1.82
C PRO A 108 26.45 74.23 1.77
N SER A 109 27.55 73.66 2.29
CA SER A 109 28.85 74.36 2.42
C SER A 109 29.85 74.05 1.29
N ILE A 110 29.55 73.08 0.42
CA ILE A 110 30.39 72.73 -0.73
C ILE A 110 29.93 73.46 -2.03
N GLY A 111 28.83 74.21 -1.96
CA GLY A 111 28.30 75.02 -3.08
C GLY A 111 29.00 76.37 -3.33
N LEU A 112 29.99 76.74 -2.53
CA LEU A 112 30.87 77.88 -2.79
C LEU A 112 32.32 77.40 -2.64
N ILE A 113 32.97 77.05 -3.74
CA ILE A 113 34.41 77.25 -4.08
C ILE A 113 34.57 76.61 -5.46
N ILE A 114 34.08 77.30 -6.49
CA ILE A 114 34.65 77.19 -7.84
C ILE A 114 34.96 78.63 -8.22
N ASN A 115 36.09 79.12 -7.71
CA ASN A 115 36.79 80.26 -8.29
C ASN A 115 38.00 79.66 -9.01
N LEU A 116 37.74 79.12 -10.20
CA LEU A 116 38.77 78.56 -11.08
C LEU A 116 39.27 79.59 -12.12
N ASP A 117 39.12 80.88 -11.83
CA ASP A 117 39.69 81.97 -12.65
C ASP A 117 40.96 82.60 -12.05
N ASN A 118 41.36 82.22 -10.82
CA ASN A 118 42.54 82.77 -10.15
C ASN A 118 43.74 81.80 -10.05
N LEU A 119 43.69 80.66 -10.75
CA LEU A 119 44.80 79.71 -10.83
C LEU A 119 45.24 79.43 -12.29
N LEU A 120 45.03 80.40 -13.18
CA LEU A 120 45.54 80.34 -14.56
C LEU A 120 46.51 81.49 -14.88
N GLY A 121 46.98 82.22 -13.86
CA GLY A 121 47.92 83.34 -14.01
C GLY A 121 49.39 83.02 -13.66
N ASN A 122 49.69 81.87 -13.06
CA ASN A 122 50.98 81.64 -12.40
C ASN A 122 51.75 80.38 -12.82
N LEU A 123 51.49 79.81 -14.00
CA LEU A 123 52.24 78.63 -14.50
C LEU A 123 52.82 78.79 -15.91
N LEU A 124 53.23 80.00 -16.29
CA LEU A 124 54.06 80.23 -17.48
C LEU A 124 55.41 80.81 -17.05
N CYS A 125 56.26 79.94 -16.52
CA CYS A 125 57.70 80.13 -16.48
C CYS A 125 58.35 78.76 -16.68
N VAL A 126 58.51 78.38 -17.94
CA VAL A 126 59.66 77.56 -18.35
C VAL A 126 60.35 78.40 -19.41
N ASP A 127 61.29 79.21 -18.93
CA ASP A 127 62.36 79.79 -19.73
C ASP A 127 63.26 78.64 -20.18
N GLU A 128 63.01 78.11 -21.36
CA GLU A 128 64.02 77.43 -22.16
C GLU A 128 64.01 78.07 -23.53
N GLU A 129 65.15 78.64 -23.90
CA GLU A 129 65.41 79.31 -25.18
C GLU A 129 65.07 78.35 -26.33
N VAL A 130 63.93 78.58 -26.97
CA VAL A 130 63.52 77.81 -28.15
C VAL A 130 64.12 78.48 -29.38
N GLU A 131 65.09 77.79 -29.98
CA GLU A 131 65.46 77.98 -31.38
C GLU A 131 64.20 77.83 -32.26
N ASP A 132 63.85 78.92 -32.94
CA ASP A 132 62.80 79.04 -33.97
C ASP A 132 61.36 78.62 -33.55
N PRO A 133 60.47 79.57 -33.17
CA PRO A 133 59.09 79.33 -32.72
C PRO A 133 58.22 78.48 -33.67
N GLN A 134 58.56 78.46 -34.96
CA GLN A 134 57.85 77.70 -35.98
C GLN A 134 58.13 76.19 -35.86
N LEU A 135 59.33 75.79 -35.44
CA LEU A 135 59.73 74.39 -35.33
C LEU A 135 59.12 73.73 -34.08
N ALA A 136 59.09 74.44 -32.95
CA ALA A 136 58.45 73.95 -31.72
C ALA A 136 56.93 73.76 -31.87
N TYR A 137 56.25 74.65 -32.60
CA TYR A 137 54.83 74.47 -32.92
C TYR A 137 54.60 73.23 -33.80
N GLN A 138 55.49 72.97 -34.78
CA GLN A 138 55.40 71.77 -35.62
C GLN A 138 55.67 70.48 -34.85
N LEU A 139 56.66 70.48 -33.95
CA LEU A 139 56.96 69.34 -33.08
C LEU A 139 55.81 69.04 -32.12
N CYS A 140 55.28 70.06 -31.44
CA CYS A 140 54.13 69.90 -30.55
C CYS A 140 52.88 69.41 -31.32
N LYS A 141 52.62 69.95 -32.53
CA LYS A 141 51.53 69.46 -33.39
C LYS A 141 51.72 68.00 -33.81
N ARG A 142 52.95 67.58 -34.07
CA ARG A 142 53.30 66.20 -34.43
C ARG A 142 53.13 65.26 -33.23
N GLU A 143 53.58 65.65 -32.04
CA GLU A 143 53.40 64.88 -30.81
C GLU A 143 51.93 64.75 -30.43
N LEU A 144 51.15 65.83 -30.57
CA LEU A 144 49.70 65.79 -30.32
C LEU A 144 48.97 64.88 -31.31
N ALA A 145 49.41 64.83 -32.57
CA ALA A 145 48.89 63.89 -33.56
C ALA A 145 49.28 62.44 -33.22
N GLN A 146 50.53 62.21 -32.82
CA GLN A 146 51.04 60.90 -32.40
C GLN A 146 50.26 60.35 -31.19
N VAL A 147 50.07 61.18 -30.14
CA VAL A 147 49.33 60.81 -28.93
C VAL A 147 47.86 60.53 -29.23
N LYS A 148 47.24 61.28 -30.16
CA LYS A 148 45.87 60.99 -30.60
C LYS A 148 45.77 59.65 -31.32
N GLU A 149 46.73 59.35 -32.20
CA GLU A 149 46.78 58.07 -32.92
C GLU A 149 46.99 56.90 -31.96
N ASP A 150 47.91 57.04 -31.00
CA ASP A 150 48.18 56.02 -29.98
C ASP A 150 46.98 55.84 -29.03
N PHE A 151 46.26 56.92 -28.72
CA PHE A 151 45.01 56.85 -27.95
C PHE A 151 43.90 56.13 -28.70
N GLU A 152 43.73 56.37 -30.01
CA GLU A 152 42.74 55.64 -30.82
C GLU A 152 43.10 54.16 -30.96
N LYS A 153 44.38 53.83 -31.10
CA LYS A 153 44.87 52.44 -31.08
C LYS A 153 44.57 51.76 -29.74
N PHE A 154 44.86 52.42 -28.63
CA PHE A 154 44.59 51.88 -27.28
C PHE A 154 43.09 51.71 -27.01
N LYS A 155 42.27 52.69 -27.43
CA LYS A 155 40.80 52.61 -27.35
C LYS A 155 40.26 51.43 -28.16
N SER A 156 40.77 51.24 -29.37
CA SER A 156 40.37 50.14 -30.25
C SER A 156 40.78 48.77 -29.68
N GLN A 157 42.00 48.64 -29.15
CA GLN A 157 42.46 47.41 -28.49
C GLN A 157 41.65 47.09 -27.22
N THR A 158 41.42 48.09 -26.37
CA THR A 158 40.68 47.88 -25.11
C THR A 158 39.22 47.50 -25.36
N GLN A 159 38.57 48.10 -26.37
CA GLN A 159 37.20 47.74 -26.77
C GLN A 159 37.09 46.33 -27.37
N LEU A 160 38.09 45.89 -28.16
CA LEU A 160 38.12 44.54 -28.72
C LEU A 160 38.37 43.48 -27.64
N HIS A 161 39.33 43.72 -26.73
CA HIS A 161 39.60 42.81 -25.62
C HIS A 161 38.41 42.67 -24.65
N ALA A 162 37.69 43.77 -24.37
CA ALA A 162 36.49 43.72 -23.53
C ALA A 162 35.36 42.90 -24.20
N LYS A 163 35.12 43.12 -25.51
CA LYS A 163 34.09 42.40 -26.26
C LYS A 163 34.43 40.92 -26.42
N SER A 164 35.63 40.57 -26.88
CA SER A 164 36.06 39.16 -27.03
C SER A 164 36.06 38.41 -25.70
N ARG A 165 36.52 39.02 -24.59
CA ARG A 165 36.55 38.35 -23.28
C ARG A 165 35.15 38.07 -22.73
N SER A 166 34.20 38.99 -22.92
CA SER A 166 32.79 38.79 -22.51
C SER A 166 32.09 37.71 -23.35
N GLN A 167 32.40 37.66 -24.65
CA GLN A 167 31.79 36.72 -25.60
C GLN A 167 32.32 35.30 -25.39
N ASP A 168 33.61 35.13 -25.12
CA ASP A 168 34.22 33.82 -24.81
C ASP A 168 33.73 33.23 -23.48
N LEU A 169 33.51 34.08 -22.46
CA LEU A 169 32.93 33.64 -21.19
C LEU A 169 31.49 33.13 -21.37
N ASN A 170 30.68 33.86 -22.13
CA ASN A 170 29.30 33.49 -22.43
C ASN A 170 29.22 32.19 -23.26
N ILE A 171 30.14 32.00 -24.23
CA ILE A 171 30.23 30.76 -25.02
C ILE A 171 30.63 29.56 -24.16
N LYS A 172 31.57 29.72 -23.21
CA LYS A 172 31.99 28.63 -22.31
C LYS A 172 30.90 28.24 -21.32
N GLU A 173 30.19 29.22 -20.75
CA GLU A 173 29.05 28.99 -19.87
C GLU A 173 27.91 28.27 -20.61
N TYR A 174 27.56 28.74 -21.80
CA TYR A 174 26.57 28.10 -22.67
C TYR A 174 26.95 26.64 -23.02
N ARG A 175 28.23 26.38 -23.32
CA ARG A 175 28.72 25.00 -23.55
C ARG A 175 28.71 24.13 -22.29
N SER A 176 28.85 24.72 -21.10
CA SER A 176 28.73 23.98 -19.83
C SER A 176 27.28 23.63 -19.53
N LEU A 177 26.37 24.59 -19.74
CA LEU A 177 24.92 24.41 -19.60
C LEU A 177 24.41 23.37 -20.60
N GLN A 178 24.85 23.43 -21.87
CA GLN A 178 24.53 22.39 -22.86
C GLN A 178 24.98 20.99 -22.40
N ARG A 179 26.19 20.85 -21.85
CA ARG A 179 26.66 19.56 -21.30
C ARG A 179 25.80 19.09 -20.14
N GLN A 180 25.44 19.98 -19.23
CA GLN A 180 24.58 19.66 -18.08
C GLN A 180 23.17 19.25 -18.54
N VAL A 181 22.62 19.92 -19.56
CA VAL A 181 21.34 19.55 -20.17
C VAL A 181 21.42 18.15 -20.78
N VAL A 182 22.48 17.82 -21.53
CA VAL A 182 22.66 16.48 -22.10
C VAL A 182 22.81 15.43 -21.00
N GLU A 183 23.57 15.72 -19.93
CA GLU A 183 23.76 14.79 -18.82
C GLU A 183 22.47 14.54 -18.04
N LEU A 184 21.69 15.59 -17.75
CA LEU A 184 20.37 15.48 -17.14
C LEU A 184 19.40 14.72 -18.04
N ASN A 185 19.43 14.96 -19.35
CA ASN A 185 18.58 14.25 -20.29
C ASN A 185 18.94 12.75 -20.36
N ASN A 186 20.23 12.42 -20.35
CA ASN A 186 20.70 11.03 -20.27
C ASN A 186 20.29 10.35 -18.96
N LYS A 187 20.40 11.06 -17.82
CA LYS A 187 19.90 10.56 -16.52
C LYS A 187 18.40 10.29 -16.58
N LEU A 188 17.63 11.23 -17.13
CA LEU A 188 16.19 11.10 -17.29
C LEU A 188 15.79 9.95 -18.23
N ILE A 189 16.54 9.69 -19.30
CA ILE A 189 16.37 8.52 -20.17
C ILE A 189 16.68 7.23 -19.40
N SER A 190 17.77 7.20 -18.64
CA SER A 190 18.16 6.02 -17.86
C SER A 190 17.14 5.67 -16.77
N GLU A 191 16.62 6.69 -16.05
CA GLU A 191 15.58 6.49 -15.06
C GLU A 191 14.28 6.02 -15.71
N ARG A 192 13.88 6.61 -16.84
CA ARG A 192 12.70 6.14 -17.59
C ARG A 192 12.81 4.68 -18.00
N SER A 193 13.96 4.28 -18.55
CA SER A 193 14.21 2.89 -18.94
C SER A 193 14.19 1.95 -17.73
N TRP A 194 14.72 2.39 -16.59
CA TRP A 194 14.67 1.62 -15.34
C TRP A 194 13.22 1.45 -14.83
N PHE A 195 12.42 2.51 -14.83
CA PHE A 195 11.01 2.46 -14.43
C PHE A 195 10.19 1.60 -15.39
N GLU A 196 10.44 1.67 -16.70
CA GLU A 196 9.77 0.85 -17.71
C GLU A 196 10.10 -0.64 -17.52
N GLY A 197 11.36 -0.96 -17.18
CA GLY A 197 11.76 -2.31 -16.81
C GLY A 197 11.02 -2.83 -15.57
N LYS A 198 10.95 -2.02 -14.50
CA LYS A 198 10.20 -2.38 -13.29
C LYS A 198 8.71 -2.51 -13.53
N GLU A 199 8.12 -1.63 -14.32
CA GLU A 199 6.72 -1.74 -14.71
C GLU A 199 6.44 -3.03 -15.47
N LYS A 200 7.35 -3.46 -16.35
CA LYS A 200 7.25 -4.73 -17.05
C LYS A 200 7.34 -5.94 -16.11
N GLU A 201 8.30 -5.95 -15.17
CA GLU A 201 8.43 -7.00 -14.15
C GLU A 201 7.15 -7.12 -13.29
N TYR A 202 6.58 -5.98 -12.87
CA TYR A 202 5.33 -5.98 -12.12
C TYR A 202 4.15 -6.46 -12.95
N LYS A 203 4.06 -6.08 -14.23
CA LYS A 203 3.03 -6.57 -15.15
C LYS A 203 3.13 -8.09 -15.35
N GLU A 204 4.34 -8.63 -15.49
CA GLU A 204 4.58 -10.06 -15.61
C GLU A 204 4.18 -10.80 -14.33
N SER A 205 4.54 -10.26 -13.15
CA SER A 205 4.15 -10.82 -11.85
C SER A 205 2.64 -10.79 -11.65
N ILE A 206 1.97 -9.70 -12.01
CA ILE A 206 0.50 -9.58 -11.96
C ILE A 206 -0.13 -10.62 -12.90
N ASN A 207 0.41 -10.80 -14.10
CA ASN A 207 -0.13 -11.77 -15.04
C ASN A 207 0.06 -13.21 -14.53
N TYR A 208 1.21 -13.52 -13.94
CA TYR A 208 1.46 -14.79 -13.28
C TYR A 208 0.44 -15.09 -12.19
N PHE A 209 0.25 -14.17 -11.23
CA PHE A 209 -0.75 -14.36 -10.17
C PHE A 209 -2.18 -14.43 -10.71
N LYS A 210 -2.50 -13.71 -11.78
CA LYS A 210 -3.82 -13.77 -12.42
C LYS A 210 -4.10 -15.14 -13.05
N VAL A 211 -3.08 -15.76 -13.67
CA VAL A 211 -3.19 -17.13 -14.21
C VAL A 211 -3.32 -18.13 -13.07
N GLU A 212 -2.51 -18.01 -12.03
CA GLU A 212 -2.54 -18.89 -10.85
C GLU A 212 -3.90 -18.86 -10.14
N ILE A 213 -4.48 -17.66 -9.95
CA ILE A 213 -5.82 -17.51 -9.38
C ILE A 213 -6.88 -18.21 -10.23
N LYS A 214 -6.80 -18.09 -11.56
CA LYS A 214 -7.73 -18.78 -12.46
C LYS A 214 -7.59 -20.29 -12.40
N ASP A 215 -6.37 -20.81 -12.31
CA ASP A 215 -6.12 -22.25 -12.17
C ASP A 215 -6.68 -22.78 -10.85
N MET A 216 -6.43 -22.07 -9.75
CA MET A 216 -6.98 -22.40 -8.43
C MET A 216 -8.50 -22.33 -8.40
N GLN A 217 -9.11 -21.32 -9.03
CA GLN A 217 -10.57 -21.25 -9.21
C GLN A 217 -11.11 -22.46 -9.98
N GLY A 218 -10.45 -22.85 -11.08
CA GLY A 218 -10.83 -24.04 -11.86
C GLY A 218 -10.72 -25.34 -11.04
N LYS A 219 -9.70 -25.48 -10.20
CA LYS A 219 -9.57 -26.61 -9.27
C LYS A 219 -10.71 -26.65 -8.26
N PHE A 220 -11.05 -25.51 -7.64
CA PHE A 220 -12.17 -25.44 -6.70
C PHE A 220 -13.51 -25.74 -7.36
N ASP A 221 -13.76 -25.25 -8.58
CA ASP A 221 -14.98 -25.56 -9.32
C ASP A 221 -15.09 -27.07 -9.63
N ASN A 222 -13.96 -27.69 -9.99
CA ASN A 222 -13.91 -29.14 -10.21
C ASN A 222 -14.18 -29.94 -8.92
N ASP A 223 -13.59 -29.54 -7.80
CA ASP A 223 -13.80 -30.18 -6.50
C ASP A 223 -15.25 -30.02 -6.04
N ILE A 224 -15.84 -28.84 -6.20
CA ILE A 224 -17.26 -28.58 -5.92
C ILE A 224 -18.14 -29.50 -6.77
N ASN A 225 -17.85 -29.61 -8.07
CA ASN A 225 -18.62 -30.48 -8.97
C ASN A 225 -18.47 -31.97 -8.61
N LYS A 226 -17.28 -32.39 -8.18
CA LYS A 226 -17.02 -33.75 -7.70
C LYS A 226 -17.79 -34.04 -6.40
N ILE A 227 -17.73 -33.15 -5.41
CA ILE A 227 -18.47 -33.31 -4.15
C ILE A 227 -19.98 -33.35 -4.42
N LYS A 228 -20.48 -32.49 -5.33
CA LYS A 228 -21.89 -32.49 -5.74
C LYS A 228 -22.29 -33.81 -6.39
N SER A 229 -21.51 -34.33 -7.34
CA SER A 229 -21.83 -35.58 -8.03
C SER A 229 -21.78 -36.78 -7.07
N GLU A 230 -20.80 -36.83 -6.17
CA GLU A 230 -20.72 -37.85 -5.12
C GLU A 230 -21.89 -37.78 -4.14
N SER A 231 -22.31 -36.58 -3.74
CA SER A 231 -23.45 -36.38 -2.84
C SER A 231 -24.77 -36.79 -3.50
N LEU A 232 -24.95 -36.46 -4.79
CA LEU A 232 -26.09 -36.89 -5.59
C LEU A 232 -26.13 -38.42 -5.74
N ALA A 233 -24.98 -39.05 -6.00
CA ALA A 233 -24.89 -40.50 -6.09
C ALA A 233 -25.25 -41.20 -4.77
N LYS A 234 -24.79 -40.67 -3.63
CA LYS A 234 -25.15 -41.18 -2.30
C LYS A 234 -26.65 -41.04 -2.01
N LEU A 235 -27.25 -39.91 -2.39
CA LEU A 235 -28.70 -39.69 -2.25
C LEU A 235 -29.51 -40.67 -3.10
N ASP A 236 -29.08 -40.93 -4.34
CA ASP A 236 -29.75 -41.90 -5.22
C ASP A 236 -29.65 -43.33 -4.68
N GLU A 237 -28.48 -43.74 -4.17
CA GLU A 237 -28.33 -45.06 -3.56
C GLU A 237 -29.18 -45.22 -2.29
N ALA A 238 -29.20 -44.22 -1.41
CA ALA A 238 -30.07 -44.23 -0.23
C ALA A 238 -31.56 -44.31 -0.62
N ARG A 239 -31.97 -43.60 -1.69
CA ARG A 239 -33.33 -43.65 -2.23
C ARG A 239 -33.67 -45.04 -2.77
N LYS A 240 -32.75 -45.69 -3.49
CA LYS A 240 -32.90 -47.06 -3.99
C LYS A 240 -33.02 -48.07 -2.85
N GLN A 241 -32.22 -47.94 -1.80
CA GLN A 241 -32.30 -48.82 -0.63
C GLN A 241 -33.64 -48.66 0.09
N MET A 242 -34.11 -47.43 0.29
CA MET A 242 -35.44 -47.15 0.85
C MET A 242 -36.56 -47.74 -0.01
N GLN A 243 -36.45 -47.65 -1.34
CA GLN A 243 -37.43 -48.22 -2.25
C GLN A 243 -37.48 -49.74 -2.15
N ARG A 244 -36.32 -50.42 -2.13
CA ARG A 244 -36.23 -51.88 -1.93
C ARG A 244 -36.81 -52.30 -0.58
N GLN A 245 -36.56 -51.54 0.49
CA GLN A 245 -37.14 -51.81 1.81
C GLN A 245 -38.67 -51.69 1.81
N ARG A 246 -39.21 -50.67 1.13
CA ARG A 246 -40.66 -50.51 0.96
C ARG A 246 -41.28 -51.66 0.18
N GLU A 247 -40.68 -52.05 -0.95
CA GLU A 247 -41.12 -53.18 -1.77
C GLU A 247 -41.12 -54.48 -0.96
N ARG A 248 -40.05 -54.77 -0.22
CA ARG A 248 -39.96 -55.93 0.66
C ARG A 248 -41.02 -55.93 1.76
N THR A 249 -41.30 -54.75 2.34
CA THR A 249 -42.32 -54.62 3.38
C THR A 249 -43.71 -54.87 2.80
N ILE A 250 -43.99 -54.36 1.60
CA ILE A 250 -45.25 -54.60 0.89
C ILE A 250 -45.42 -56.10 0.58
N GLU A 251 -44.36 -56.77 0.11
CA GLU A 251 -44.37 -58.20 -0.17
C GLU A 251 -44.65 -59.03 1.09
N LEU A 252 -43.97 -58.74 2.20
CA LEU A 252 -44.23 -59.40 3.49
C LEU A 252 -45.66 -59.17 4.01
N LEU A 253 -46.22 -57.98 3.80
CA LEU A 253 -47.62 -57.69 4.15
C LEU A 253 -48.57 -58.47 3.26
N ALA A 254 -48.30 -58.60 1.96
CA ALA A 254 -49.10 -59.40 1.03
C ALA A 254 -49.07 -60.90 1.38
N ASP A 255 -47.89 -61.43 1.74
CA ASP A 255 -47.75 -62.81 2.22
C ASP A 255 -48.54 -63.04 3.51
N LYS A 256 -48.50 -62.08 4.45
CA LYS A 256 -49.27 -62.14 5.68
C LYS A 256 -50.78 -62.06 5.43
N GLU A 257 -51.23 -61.15 4.56
CA GLU A 257 -52.64 -61.08 4.15
C GLU A 257 -53.10 -62.39 3.49
N ALA A 258 -52.23 -63.03 2.68
CA ALA A 258 -52.51 -64.33 2.08
C ALA A 258 -52.65 -65.44 3.14
N GLU A 259 -51.76 -65.51 4.13
CA GLU A 259 -51.86 -66.44 5.28
C GLU A 259 -53.17 -66.23 6.06
N PHE A 260 -53.54 -64.97 6.35
CA PHE A 260 -54.79 -64.64 7.04
C PHE A 260 -56.04 -64.95 6.20
N SER A 261 -55.96 -64.84 4.87
CA SER A 261 -57.06 -65.18 3.98
C SER A 261 -57.19 -66.68 3.71
N GLY A 262 -56.08 -67.44 3.83
CA GLY A 262 -55.99 -68.86 3.52
C GLY A 262 -56.24 -69.81 4.70
N GLU A 263 -56.03 -69.38 5.95
CA GLU A 263 -56.23 -70.20 7.14
C GLU A 263 -57.01 -69.45 8.23
N VAL A 264 -58.33 -69.40 8.08
CA VAL A 264 -59.24 -69.37 9.24
C VAL A 264 -59.92 -70.72 9.33
N THR A 265 -59.13 -71.75 9.68
CA THR A 265 -59.64 -73.07 10.05
C THR A 265 -59.42 -73.30 11.54
N GLU A 266 -60.32 -74.03 12.21
CA GLU A 266 -60.28 -74.30 13.66
C GLU A 266 -58.93 -74.88 14.15
N ASP A 267 -58.14 -75.49 13.26
CA ASP A 267 -56.81 -76.03 13.54
C ASP A 267 -55.74 -74.95 13.79
N ALA A 268 -55.82 -73.78 13.15
CA ALA A 268 -54.89 -72.68 13.40
C ALA A 268 -55.10 -72.07 14.81
N VAL A 269 -56.36 -72.02 15.26
CA VAL A 269 -56.75 -71.59 16.61
C VAL A 269 -56.27 -72.58 17.66
N ASN A 270 -56.42 -73.89 17.41
CA ASN A 270 -55.95 -74.94 18.31
C ASN A 270 -54.41 -75.03 18.39
N ARG A 271 -53.69 -74.72 17.31
CA ARG A 271 -52.21 -74.65 17.32
C ARG A 271 -51.68 -73.44 18.10
N LEU A 272 -52.33 -72.28 18.00
CA LEU A 272 -52.00 -71.09 18.80
C LEU A 272 -52.23 -71.31 20.30
N LEU A 273 -53.25 -72.09 20.66
CA LEU A 273 -53.54 -72.49 22.05
C LEU A 273 -52.60 -73.58 22.59
N SER A 274 -51.94 -74.34 21.71
CA SER A 274 -51.04 -75.45 22.08
C SER A 274 -49.55 -75.08 22.07
N MET A 275 -49.18 -73.86 21.67
CA MET A 275 -47.79 -73.38 21.74
C MET A 275 -47.42 -73.03 23.20
N PRO A 276 -46.27 -73.51 23.73
CA PRO A 276 -45.84 -73.11 25.05
C PRO A 276 -45.52 -71.61 25.05
N ALA A 277 -46.11 -70.89 26.01
CA ALA A 277 -45.97 -69.43 26.16
C ALA A 277 -44.51 -68.95 26.25
N THR A 278 -43.56 -69.84 26.55
CA THR A 278 -42.13 -69.55 26.63
C THR A 278 -41.45 -69.33 25.27
N ALA A 279 -41.92 -69.98 24.19
CA ALA A 279 -41.31 -69.84 22.86
C ALA A 279 -41.71 -68.54 22.14
N THR A 280 -42.95 -68.08 22.36
CA THR A 280 -43.47 -66.83 21.80
C THR A 280 -43.00 -65.60 22.59
N VAL A 281 -42.80 -65.73 23.91
CA VAL A 281 -42.22 -64.69 24.76
C VAL A 281 -40.72 -64.50 24.46
N SER A 282 -39.94 -65.57 24.32
CA SER A 282 -38.51 -65.44 23.98
C SER A 282 -38.27 -64.80 22.60
N SER A 283 -39.15 -65.03 21.62
CA SER A 283 -39.08 -64.39 20.30
C SER A 283 -39.52 -62.92 20.34
N ARG A 284 -40.58 -62.59 21.09
CA ARG A 284 -41.03 -61.21 21.33
C ARG A 284 -40.02 -60.39 22.12
N ASP A 285 -39.38 -60.98 23.13
CA ASP A 285 -38.34 -60.33 23.93
C ASP A 285 -37.07 -60.08 23.11
N GLY A 286 -36.71 -60.99 22.19
CA GLY A 286 -35.61 -60.77 21.25
C GLY A 286 -35.89 -59.65 20.24
N ILE A 287 -37.12 -59.57 19.71
CA ILE A 287 -37.56 -58.48 18.83
C ILE A 287 -37.61 -57.14 19.59
N LEU A 288 -38.11 -57.14 20.82
CA LEU A 288 -38.16 -55.97 21.69
C LEU A 288 -36.75 -55.48 22.04
N LEU A 289 -35.82 -56.38 22.34
CA LEU A 289 -34.43 -56.07 22.63
C LEU A 289 -33.71 -55.51 21.40
N HIS A 290 -33.91 -56.10 20.21
CA HIS A 290 -33.35 -55.57 18.96
C HIS A 290 -33.89 -54.17 18.68
N TYR A 291 -35.19 -53.94 18.89
CA TYR A 291 -35.81 -52.62 18.73
C TYR A 291 -35.25 -51.58 19.71
N GLN A 292 -35.06 -51.95 20.98
CA GLN A 292 -34.41 -51.08 21.97
C GLN A 292 -32.96 -50.78 21.60
N GLN A 293 -32.23 -51.76 21.08
CA GLN A 293 -30.85 -51.57 20.64
C GLN A 293 -30.78 -50.67 19.39
N GLU A 294 -31.73 -50.79 18.46
CA GLU A 294 -31.86 -49.90 17.30
C GLU A 294 -32.18 -48.47 17.73
N GLN A 295 -33.11 -48.29 18.68
CA GLN A 295 -33.41 -46.98 19.26
C GLN A 295 -32.19 -46.35 19.93
N ALA A 296 -31.43 -47.11 20.71
CA ALA A 296 -30.22 -46.62 21.35
C ALA A 296 -29.15 -46.17 20.33
N LYS A 297 -29.00 -46.89 19.21
CA LYS A 297 -28.09 -46.47 18.12
C LYS A 297 -28.54 -45.14 17.51
N VAL A 298 -29.83 -45.01 17.19
CA VAL A 298 -30.40 -43.78 16.63
C VAL A 298 -30.26 -42.62 17.61
N GLU A 299 -30.43 -42.84 18.91
CA GLU A 299 -30.23 -41.81 19.94
C GLU A 299 -28.76 -41.37 20.02
N ILE A 300 -27.81 -42.32 19.96
CA ILE A 300 -26.38 -42.00 19.95
C ILE A 300 -26.02 -41.20 18.70
N GLU A 301 -26.48 -41.63 17.51
CA GLU A 301 -26.27 -40.90 16.26
C GLU A 301 -26.92 -39.51 16.28
N LEU A 302 -28.13 -39.39 16.84
CA LEU A 302 -28.79 -38.10 17.01
C LEU A 302 -28.01 -37.19 17.95
N THR A 303 -27.43 -37.72 19.03
CA THR A 303 -26.62 -36.93 19.95
C THR A 303 -25.28 -36.52 19.32
N SER A 304 -24.65 -37.38 18.52
CA SER A 304 -23.40 -37.05 17.82
C SER A 304 -23.65 -36.01 16.73
N LEU A 305 -24.73 -36.15 15.96
CA LEU A 305 -25.16 -35.16 14.97
C LEU A 305 -25.51 -33.82 15.61
N ARG A 306 -26.17 -33.81 16.77
CA ARG A 306 -26.44 -32.58 17.53
C ARG A 306 -25.17 -31.89 18.01
N LYS A 307 -24.17 -32.66 18.48
CA LYS A 307 -22.87 -32.11 18.87
C LYS A 307 -22.12 -31.51 17.68
N SER A 308 -22.00 -32.27 16.59
CA SER A 308 -21.35 -31.79 15.37
C SER A 308 -22.06 -30.55 14.79
N LYS A 309 -23.40 -30.52 14.82
CA LYS A 309 -24.17 -29.33 14.45
C LYS A 309 -23.82 -28.13 15.34
N PHE A 310 -23.75 -28.32 16.66
CA PHE A 310 -23.40 -27.25 17.60
C PHE A 310 -21.99 -26.71 17.35
N GLU A 311 -21.01 -27.60 17.13
CA GLU A 311 -19.62 -27.25 16.79
C GLU A 311 -19.55 -26.45 15.49
N LEU A 312 -20.23 -26.91 14.43
CA LEU A 312 -20.30 -26.17 13.15
C LEU A 312 -20.98 -24.80 13.30
N GLU A 313 -22.05 -24.70 14.10
CA GLU A 313 -22.71 -23.42 14.38
C GLU A 313 -21.80 -22.46 15.17
N GLU A 314 -20.94 -22.97 16.04
CA GLU A 314 -19.94 -22.18 16.77
C GLU A 314 -18.83 -21.68 15.85
N GLU A 315 -18.28 -22.57 14.99
CA GLU A 315 -17.31 -22.20 13.97
C GLU A 315 -17.87 -21.14 13.01
N MET A 316 -19.14 -21.28 12.59
CA MET A 316 -19.82 -20.28 11.77
C MET A 316 -19.92 -18.92 12.47
N ARG A 317 -20.25 -18.88 13.77
CA ARG A 317 -20.30 -17.63 14.53
C ARG A 317 -18.92 -16.98 14.63
N ASP A 318 -17.87 -17.77 14.81
CA ASP A 318 -16.51 -17.25 14.91
C ASP A 318 -15.96 -16.80 13.55
N LEU A 319 -16.28 -17.50 12.47
CA LEU A 319 -15.98 -17.05 11.11
C LEU A 319 -16.68 -15.74 10.79
N ALA A 320 -17.97 -15.59 11.14
CA ALA A 320 -18.71 -14.35 10.93
C ALA A 320 -18.09 -13.17 11.71
N LYS A 321 -17.62 -13.40 12.96
CA LYS A 321 -16.88 -12.38 13.71
C LYS A 321 -15.57 -12.00 13.01
N ARG A 322 -14.77 -12.98 12.57
CA ARG A 322 -13.51 -12.72 11.85
C ARG A 322 -13.79 -11.93 10.56
N GLU A 323 -14.78 -12.33 9.78
CA GLU A 323 -15.19 -11.62 8.57
C GLU A 323 -15.56 -10.17 8.87
N GLN A 324 -16.34 -9.91 9.93
CA GLN A 324 -16.67 -8.56 10.35
C GLN A 324 -15.43 -7.73 10.69
N THR A 325 -14.46 -8.31 11.43
CA THR A 325 -13.21 -7.61 11.73
C THR A 325 -12.38 -7.32 10.49
N HIS A 326 -12.32 -8.25 9.53
CA HIS A 326 -11.64 -8.06 8.25
C HIS A 326 -12.33 -6.98 7.41
N LEU A 327 -13.66 -6.93 7.41
CA LEU A 327 -14.42 -5.91 6.71
C LEU A 327 -14.14 -4.52 7.28
N ASP A 328 -14.05 -4.40 8.61
CA ASP A 328 -13.77 -3.13 9.26
C ASP A 328 -12.32 -2.68 9.06
N LEU A 329 -11.36 -3.61 9.05
CA LEU A 329 -9.98 -3.32 8.66
C LEU A 329 -9.87 -2.90 7.19
N CYS A 330 -10.58 -3.57 6.29
CA CYS A 330 -10.66 -3.19 4.88
C CYS A 330 -11.25 -1.79 4.68
N LYS A 331 -12.28 -1.41 5.44
CA LYS A 331 -12.82 -0.04 5.44
C LYS A 331 -11.76 0.96 5.93
N ALA A 332 -11.10 0.67 7.04
CA ALA A 332 -10.06 1.56 7.57
C ALA A 332 -8.90 1.77 6.59
N LEU A 333 -8.42 0.69 5.95
CA LEU A 333 -7.38 0.78 4.93
C LEU A 333 -7.82 1.55 3.69
N LYS A 334 -9.06 1.36 3.22
CA LYS A 334 -9.62 2.14 2.10
C LYS A 334 -9.69 3.63 2.44
N GLU A 335 -10.06 3.97 3.66
CA GLU A 335 -10.09 5.35 4.13
C GLU A 335 -8.69 5.97 4.20
N GLU A 336 -7.67 5.22 4.63
CA GLU A 336 -6.28 5.70 4.65
C GLU A 336 -5.72 5.85 3.22
N ILE A 337 -6.02 4.91 2.31
CA ILE A 337 -5.67 5.06 0.89
C ILE A 337 -6.29 6.32 0.31
N ARG A 338 -7.60 6.54 0.51
CA ARG A 338 -8.27 7.77 0.06
C ARG A 338 -7.64 9.02 0.66
N LYS A 339 -7.17 8.96 1.91
CA LYS A 339 -6.48 10.08 2.56
C LYS A 339 -5.13 10.35 1.88
N LEU A 340 -4.32 9.33 1.67
CA LEU A 340 -3.03 9.44 0.97
C LEU A 340 -3.20 9.93 -0.48
N GLU A 341 -4.23 9.47 -1.19
CA GLU A 341 -4.57 9.95 -2.53
C GLU A 341 -4.92 11.45 -2.54
N ARG A 342 -5.70 11.90 -1.55
CA ARG A 342 -6.00 13.33 -1.37
C ARG A 342 -4.75 14.14 -1.06
N ASP A 343 -3.91 13.67 -0.14
CA ASP A 343 -2.69 14.37 0.27
C ASP A 343 -1.70 14.48 -0.90
N LYS A 344 -1.50 13.39 -1.66
CA LYS A 344 -0.71 13.40 -2.90
C LYS A 344 -1.27 14.36 -3.95
N SER A 345 -2.59 14.38 -4.15
CA SER A 345 -3.22 15.29 -5.12
C SER A 345 -3.04 16.76 -4.72
N ARG A 346 -3.06 17.05 -3.40
CA ARG A 346 -2.84 18.40 -2.85
C ARG A 346 -1.40 18.87 -3.03
N GLU A 347 -0.41 17.98 -2.90
CA GLU A 347 1.00 18.30 -3.18
C GLU A 347 1.24 18.67 -4.64
N THR A 348 0.46 18.09 -5.56
CA THR A 348 0.53 18.40 -7.00
C THR A 348 -0.36 19.57 -7.44
N ALA A 349 -1.22 20.08 -6.56
CA ALA A 349 -2.15 21.15 -6.89
C ALA A 349 -1.39 22.48 -7.06
N ASN A 350 -1.78 23.27 -8.07
CA ASN A 350 -1.18 24.58 -8.31
C ASN A 350 -1.58 25.54 -7.17
N LEU A 351 -0.70 25.69 -6.18
CA LEU A 351 -0.91 26.52 -5.00
C LEU A 351 -1.18 27.99 -5.36
N GLU A 352 -0.66 28.49 -6.49
CA GLU A 352 -0.92 29.86 -6.95
C GLU A 352 -2.37 30.04 -7.39
N TYR A 353 -2.95 29.04 -8.08
CA TYR A 353 -4.37 29.06 -8.44
C TYR A 353 -5.26 29.00 -7.19
N LEU A 354 -4.91 28.15 -6.23
CA LEU A 354 -5.64 28.06 -4.96
C LEU A 354 -5.57 29.37 -4.17
N LYS A 355 -4.39 29.99 -4.06
CA LYS A 355 -4.22 31.30 -3.41
C LYS A 355 -5.11 32.36 -4.05
N ASN A 356 -5.16 32.40 -5.39
CA ASN A 356 -5.99 33.37 -6.11
C ASN A 356 -7.48 33.14 -5.86
N ILE A 357 -7.95 31.89 -5.87
CA ILE A 357 -9.36 31.59 -5.60
C ILE A 357 -9.73 31.90 -4.14
N VAL A 358 -8.85 31.58 -3.19
CA VAL A 358 -9.06 31.90 -1.77
C VAL A 358 -9.08 33.41 -1.56
N LEU A 359 -8.24 34.16 -2.26
CA LEU A 359 -8.30 35.63 -2.24
C LEU A 359 -9.64 36.14 -2.76
N HIS A 360 -10.12 35.63 -3.91
CA HIS A 360 -11.44 35.97 -4.45
C HIS A 360 -12.59 35.57 -3.49
N TYR A 361 -12.43 34.50 -2.72
CA TYR A 361 -13.39 34.13 -1.67
C TYR A 361 -13.44 35.18 -0.54
N MET A 362 -12.27 35.68 -0.12
CA MET A 362 -12.16 36.68 0.94
C MET A 362 -12.66 38.06 0.50
N GLU A 363 -12.46 38.41 -0.78
CA GLU A 363 -12.91 39.68 -1.39
C GLU A 363 -14.37 39.67 -1.84
N ALA A 364 -15.00 38.50 -2.00
CA ALA A 364 -16.39 38.42 -2.38
C ALA A 364 -17.29 38.97 -1.25
N ASP A 365 -18.30 39.77 -1.60
CA ASP A 365 -19.33 40.23 -0.64
C ASP A 365 -20.62 39.41 -0.73
N ASN A 366 -20.85 38.72 -1.84
CA ASN A 366 -22.08 37.96 -2.09
C ASN A 366 -22.00 36.53 -1.52
N PRO A 367 -22.97 36.09 -0.68
CA PRO A 367 -22.98 34.74 -0.11
C PRO A 367 -23.08 33.62 -1.17
N ILE A 368 -23.73 33.87 -2.31
CA ILE A 368 -23.89 32.87 -3.38
C ILE A 368 -22.56 32.64 -4.10
N SER A 369 -21.86 33.73 -4.43
CA SER A 369 -20.52 33.68 -5.04
C SER A 369 -19.52 33.02 -4.10
N LYS A 370 -19.60 33.31 -2.79
CA LYS A 370 -18.81 32.62 -1.76
C LYS A 370 -19.05 31.12 -1.75
N LEU A 371 -20.29 30.67 -1.81
CA LEU A 371 -20.61 29.24 -1.83
C LEU A 371 -20.08 28.54 -3.08
N GLN A 372 -20.17 29.17 -4.26
CA GLN A 372 -19.61 28.64 -5.50
C GLN A 372 -18.09 28.53 -5.44
N ILE A 373 -17.43 29.55 -4.91
CA ILE A 373 -15.98 29.54 -4.71
C ILE A 373 -15.56 28.47 -3.69
N VAL A 374 -16.32 28.29 -2.60
CA VAL A 374 -16.07 27.22 -1.62
C VAL A 374 -16.25 25.84 -2.25
N LYS A 375 -17.24 25.65 -3.12
CA LYS A 375 -17.40 24.40 -3.89
C LYS A 375 -16.20 24.14 -4.80
N ALA A 376 -15.67 25.18 -5.45
CA ALA A 376 -14.46 25.08 -6.27
C ALA A 376 -13.20 24.78 -5.42
N ILE A 377 -13.05 25.41 -4.26
CA ILE A 377 -11.98 25.10 -3.30
C ILE A 377 -12.10 23.64 -2.81
N ALA A 378 -13.31 23.18 -2.51
CA ALA A 378 -13.57 21.82 -2.05
C ALA A 378 -13.26 20.76 -3.11
N THR A 379 -13.49 21.04 -4.40
CA THR A 379 -13.10 20.13 -5.49
C THR A 379 -11.59 20.14 -5.73
N ILE A 380 -10.93 21.30 -5.70
CA ILE A 380 -9.48 21.41 -5.88
C ILE A 380 -8.72 20.71 -4.74
N LEU A 381 -9.17 20.90 -3.49
CA LEU A 381 -8.59 20.26 -2.31
C LEU A 381 -9.14 18.86 -2.02
N GLN A 382 -9.99 18.33 -2.93
CA GLN A 382 -10.62 17.02 -2.86
C GLN A 382 -11.15 16.69 -1.46
N PHE A 383 -12.09 17.49 -0.97
CA PHE A 383 -12.68 17.30 0.35
C PHE A 383 -13.28 15.90 0.49
N SER A 384 -13.24 15.34 1.70
CA SER A 384 -13.86 14.06 1.97
C SER A 384 -15.37 14.11 1.69
N PRO A 385 -16.00 12.98 1.37
CA PRO A 385 -17.45 12.94 1.15
C PRO A 385 -18.24 13.51 2.34
N LYS A 386 -17.73 13.37 3.58
CA LYS A 386 -18.34 13.94 4.79
C LYS A 386 -18.24 15.46 4.82
N GLU A 387 -17.07 16.02 4.52
CA GLU A 387 -16.84 17.48 4.49
C GLU A 387 -17.63 18.13 3.34
N SER A 388 -17.68 17.49 2.17
CA SER A 388 -18.46 17.96 1.03
C SER A 388 -19.97 17.95 1.30
N TRP A 389 -20.47 16.96 2.04
CA TRP A 389 -21.86 16.93 2.50
C TRP A 389 -22.17 18.05 3.49
N GLN A 390 -21.27 18.31 4.45
CA GLN A 390 -21.42 19.41 5.41
C GLN A 390 -21.41 20.80 4.74
N LEU A 391 -20.67 20.96 3.64
CA LEU A 391 -20.64 22.18 2.85
C LEU A 391 -21.90 22.41 2.01
N ASN A 392 -22.59 21.34 1.59
CA ASN A 392 -23.84 21.45 0.82
C ASN A 392 -25.09 21.63 1.69
N ASN A 393 -25.00 21.31 2.98
CA ASN A 393 -26.10 21.42 3.96
C ASN A 393 -25.98 22.64 4.89
N ARG A 394 -25.15 23.62 4.53
CA ARG A 394 -25.08 24.95 5.13
C ARG A 394 -25.51 25.97 4.09
#